data_AF-A0A2U2BZT8-F1
#
_entry.id   AF-A0A2U2BZT8-F1
#
_cell.length_a   1.000
_cell.length_b   1.000
_cell.length_c   1.000
_cell.angle_alpha   90.00
_cell.angle_beta   90.00
_cell.angle_gamma   90.00
#
_symmetry.space_group_name_H-M   'P 1'
#
loop_
_entity.id
_entity.type
_entity.pdbx_description
1 polymer ?
#
loop_
_entity_poly.entity_id
_entity_poly.type
_entity_poly.pdbx_seq_one_letter_code
_entity_poly.pdbx_strand_id
1 'polypeptide(L)'
;MNKKYKYTFPFNVYEQMFIDKTGSELDKEELEYMLKFSETINYLNSSKELYSHSMLLLKRLYPIFLVRIIIELKTKKILKITEAPDSIKKLYKEIANIVIVSSMPNY
;
A
#
# COMPACT_ATOMS: atom_id res chain seq x y z
N MET A 1 -3.09 -19.13 7.62
CA MET A 1 -1.92 -18.27 7.94
C MET A 1 -0.58 -18.94 7.66
N ASN A 2 0.14 -18.49 6.63
CA ASN A 2 1.52 -18.92 6.38
C ASN A 2 2.47 -18.12 7.31
N LYS A 3 2.97 -18.74 8.39
CA LYS A 3 3.76 -18.12 9.48
C LYS A 3 4.97 -17.27 9.03
N LYS A 4 5.38 -17.39 7.76
CA LYS A 4 6.59 -16.80 7.19
C LYS A 4 6.54 -15.27 6.99
N TYR A 5 5.35 -14.68 6.83
CA TYR A 5 5.22 -13.25 6.44
C TYR A 5 4.63 -12.34 7.51
N LYS A 6 4.25 -12.92 8.67
CA LYS A 6 3.53 -12.24 9.75
C LYS A 6 4.23 -10.98 10.31
N TYR A 7 5.54 -10.81 10.05
CA TYR A 7 6.35 -9.74 10.62
C TYR A 7 7.03 -8.84 9.59
N THR A 8 6.76 -9.02 8.29
CA THR A 8 7.43 -8.21 7.26
C THR A 8 6.64 -6.94 7.00
N PHE A 9 7.20 -5.79 7.35
CA PHE A 9 6.67 -4.50 6.91
C PHE A 9 6.95 -4.32 5.39
N PRO A 10 6.00 -3.83 4.57
CA PRO A 10 4.68 -3.29 4.93
C PRO A 10 3.52 -4.31 4.88
N PHE A 11 3.79 -5.58 4.57
CA PHE A 11 2.77 -6.60 4.36
C PHE A 11 1.84 -6.78 5.57
N ASN A 12 2.40 -6.88 6.79
CA ASN A 12 1.61 -7.07 8.01
C ASN A 12 0.59 -5.93 8.26
N VAL A 13 0.94 -4.69 7.93
CA VAL A 13 0.05 -3.54 8.07
C VAL A 13 -1.08 -3.61 7.04
N TYR A 14 -0.80 -4.06 5.82
CA TYR A 14 -1.83 -4.26 4.81
C TYR A 14 -2.77 -5.43 5.14
N GLU A 15 -2.24 -6.54 5.64
CA GLU A 15 -3.04 -7.67 6.09
C GLU A 15 -3.99 -7.26 7.22
N GLN A 16 -3.48 -6.56 8.24
CA GLN A 16 -4.30 -6.04 9.33
C GLN A 16 -5.38 -5.08 8.83
N MET A 17 -5.02 -4.14 7.94
CA MET A 17 -5.97 -3.21 7.34
C MET A 17 -7.08 -3.94 6.56
N PHE A 18 -6.75 -5.01 5.85
CA PHE A 18 -7.73 -5.81 5.13
C PHE A 18 -8.71 -6.49 6.07
N ILE A 19 -8.21 -7.11 7.16
CA ILE A 19 -9.03 -7.77 8.18
C ILE A 19 -9.95 -6.76 8.86
N ASP A 20 -9.41 -5.59 9.25
CA ASP A 20 -10.17 -4.55 9.93
C ASP A 20 -11.31 -3.97 9.06
N LYS A 21 -11.14 -3.98 7.73
CA LYS A 21 -12.12 -3.42 6.79
C LYS A 21 -13.13 -4.43 6.26
N THR A 22 -12.70 -5.65 6.00
CA THR A 22 -13.53 -6.67 5.37
C THR A 22 -14.10 -7.66 6.39
N GLY A 23 -13.47 -7.79 7.57
CA GLY A 23 -13.83 -8.78 8.59
C GLY A 23 -13.40 -10.21 8.25
N SER A 24 -12.63 -10.39 7.17
CA SER A 24 -12.19 -11.69 6.66
C SER A 24 -10.68 -11.73 6.45
N GLU A 25 -10.09 -12.92 6.51
CA GLU A 25 -8.71 -13.14 6.09
C GLU A 25 -8.56 -12.99 4.57
N LEU A 26 -7.33 -12.71 4.13
CA LEU A 26 -6.97 -12.67 2.71
C LEU A 26 -7.13 -14.06 2.08
N ASP A 27 -7.81 -14.13 0.94
CA ASP A 27 -7.82 -15.33 0.12
C ASP A 27 -6.42 -15.58 -0.51
N LYS A 28 -6.19 -16.76 -1.07
CA LYS A 28 -4.91 -17.16 -1.65
C LYS A 28 -4.43 -16.19 -2.74
N GLU A 29 -5.33 -15.74 -3.62
CA GLU A 29 -5.01 -14.77 -4.68
C GLU A 29 -4.66 -13.39 -4.11
N GLU A 30 -5.42 -12.93 -3.12
CA GLU A 30 -5.20 -11.64 -2.46
C GLU A 30 -3.89 -11.63 -1.68
N LEU A 31 -3.58 -12.74 -1.02
CA LEU A 31 -2.34 -12.97 -0.30
C LEU A 31 -1.13 -12.91 -1.24
N GLU A 32 -1.18 -13.66 -2.34
CA GLU A 32 -0.10 -13.70 -3.33
C GLU A 32 0.15 -12.32 -3.96
N TYR A 33 -0.94 -11.62 -4.30
CA TYR A 33 -0.85 -10.25 -4.79
C TYR A 33 -0.21 -9.32 -3.76
N MET A 34 -0.68 -9.34 -2.50
CA MET A 34 -0.18 -8.46 -1.45
C MET A 34 1.29 -8.71 -1.14
N LEU A 35 1.72 -9.97 -1.13
CA LEU A 35 3.12 -10.32 -1.00
C LEU A 35 3.94 -9.68 -2.13
N LYS A 36 3.55 -9.90 -3.39
CA LYS A 36 4.24 -9.33 -4.55
C LYS A 36 4.25 -7.79 -4.55
N PHE A 37 3.17 -7.17 -4.10
CA PHE A 37 3.05 -5.70 -4.00
C PHE A 37 3.91 -5.12 -2.88
N SER A 38 4.07 -5.86 -1.78
CA SER A 38 4.89 -5.48 -0.62
C SER A 38 6.37 -5.84 -0.77
N GLU A 39 6.72 -6.72 -1.72
CA GLU A 39 8.09 -7.14 -1.97
C GLU A 39 8.98 -5.97 -2.39
N THR A 40 10.13 -5.87 -1.72
CA THR A 40 11.11 -4.79 -1.90
C THR A 40 11.92 -4.87 -3.18
N ILE A 41 11.92 -6.03 -3.85
CA ILE A 41 12.64 -6.31 -5.10
C ILE A 41 11.92 -5.67 -6.29
N ASN A 42 10.58 -5.67 -6.29
CA ASN A 42 9.78 -5.00 -7.31
C ASN A 42 9.71 -3.50 -7.00
N TYR A 43 10.48 -2.68 -7.71
CA TYR A 43 10.47 -1.23 -7.50
C TYR A 43 9.34 -0.52 -8.27
N LEU A 44 8.96 -1.03 -9.44
CA LEU A 44 7.89 -0.48 -10.28
C LEU A 44 6.53 -1.05 -9.86
N ASN A 45 5.52 -0.17 -9.79
CA ASN A 45 4.13 -0.49 -9.46
C ASN A 45 3.99 -1.22 -8.11
N SER A 46 4.78 -0.84 -7.11
CA SER A 46 4.80 -1.49 -5.79
C SER A 46 4.54 -0.52 -4.64
N SER A 47 4.36 -1.09 -3.45
CA SER A 47 4.28 -0.32 -2.21
C SER A 47 5.52 0.56 -1.99
N LYS A 48 6.70 0.11 -2.45
CA LYS A 48 7.95 0.86 -2.32
C LYS A 48 7.97 2.09 -3.21
N GLU A 49 7.42 2.00 -4.43
CA GLU A 49 7.29 3.16 -5.32
C GLU A 49 6.42 4.26 -4.68
N LEU A 50 5.28 3.84 -4.13
CA LEU A 50 4.34 4.75 -3.46
C LEU A 50 5.00 5.42 -2.26
N TYR A 51 5.73 4.67 -1.45
CA TYR A 51 6.49 5.19 -0.31
C TYR A 51 7.51 6.24 -0.73
N SER A 52 8.38 5.92 -1.69
CA SER A 52 9.40 6.85 -2.20
C SER A 52 8.76 8.12 -2.78
N HIS A 53 7.66 7.96 -3.52
CA HIS A 53 6.96 9.10 -4.10
C HIS A 53 6.30 9.99 -3.03
N SER A 54 5.68 9.38 -2.03
CA SER A 54 5.10 10.08 -0.89
C SER A 54 6.16 10.86 -0.11
N MET A 55 7.31 10.22 0.18
CA MET A 55 8.43 10.86 0.86
C MET A 55 8.97 12.07 0.08
N LEU A 56 9.10 11.97 -1.25
CA LEU A 56 9.54 13.08 -2.09
C LEU A 56 8.56 14.25 -2.08
N LEU A 57 7.25 13.97 -2.12
CA LEU A 57 6.22 15.01 -2.06
C LEU A 57 6.19 15.70 -0.69
N LEU A 58 6.31 14.93 0.40
CA LEU A 58 6.38 15.49 1.75
C LEU A 58 7.62 16.39 1.91
N LYS A 59 8.82 15.94 1.49
CA LYS A 59 10.06 16.75 1.56
C LYS A 59 10.00 18.06 0.78
N ARG A 60 9.17 18.15 -0.25
CA ARG A 60 8.97 19.38 -1.03
C ARG A 60 7.97 20.36 -0.38
N LEU A 61 7.58 20.12 0.87
CA LEU A 61 6.67 20.96 1.67
C LEU A 61 5.31 21.15 1.00
N TYR A 62 4.85 20.16 0.22
CA TYR A 62 3.47 20.19 -0.29
C TYR A 62 2.48 20.08 0.87
N PRO A 63 1.37 20.84 0.85
CA PRO A 63 0.26 20.63 1.77
C PRO A 63 -0.16 19.16 1.83
N ILE A 64 -0.35 18.62 3.04
CA ILE A 64 -0.64 17.19 3.26
C ILE A 64 -1.86 16.72 2.46
N PHE A 65 -2.89 17.57 2.30
CA PHE A 65 -4.08 17.21 1.52
C PHE A 65 -3.77 16.99 0.03
N LEU A 66 -2.82 17.73 -0.56
CA LEU A 66 -2.37 17.51 -1.94
C LEU A 66 -1.58 16.21 -2.05
N VAL A 67 -0.71 15.94 -1.08
CA VAL A 67 0.04 14.68 -1.02
C VAL A 67 -0.93 13.49 -0.95
N ARG A 68 -1.98 13.58 -0.13
CA ARG A 68 -3.06 12.57 -0.06
C ARG A 68 -3.70 12.32 -1.41
N ILE A 69 -4.17 13.38 -2.09
CA ILE A 69 -4.84 13.24 -3.39
C ILE A 69 -3.90 12.59 -4.43
N ILE A 70 -2.64 13.04 -4.52
CA ILE A 70 -1.68 12.52 -5.49
C ILE A 70 -1.39 11.03 -5.23
N ILE A 71 -1.14 10.66 -3.98
CA ILE A 71 -0.83 9.28 -3.61
C ILE A 71 -2.06 8.39 -3.78
N GLU A 72 -3.27 8.82 -3.41
CA GLU A 72 -4.51 8.06 -3.66
C GLU A 72 -4.72 7.75 -5.15
N LEU A 73 -4.57 8.75 -6.02
CA LEU A 73 -4.67 8.58 -7.47
C LEU A 73 -3.61 7.62 -8.01
N LYS A 74 -2.37 7.74 -7.51
CA LYS A 74 -1.27 6.88 -7.92
C LYS A 74 -1.48 5.44 -7.46
N THR A 75 -1.90 5.22 -6.22
CA THR A 75 -2.24 3.89 -5.68
C THR A 75 -3.33 3.25 -6.53
N LYS A 76 -4.43 3.98 -6.80
CA LYS A 76 -5.52 3.49 -7.66
C LYS A 76 -5.03 3.09 -9.05
N LYS A 77 -4.12 3.86 -9.65
CA LYS A 77 -3.52 3.55 -10.94
C LYS A 77 -2.66 2.29 -10.88
N ILE A 78 -1.81 2.16 -9.87
CA ILE A 78 -0.94 0.98 -9.68
C ILE A 78 -1.78 -0.28 -9.53
N LEU A 79 -2.76 -0.29 -8.63
CA LEU A 79 -3.64 -1.46 -8.40
C LEU A 79 -4.41 -1.87 -9.66
N LYS A 80 -4.68 -0.92 -10.58
CA LYS A 80 -5.31 -1.22 -11.86
C LYS A 80 -4.32 -1.85 -12.86
N ILE A 81 -3.08 -1.34 -12.92
CA ILE A 81 -2.03 -1.84 -13.82
C ILE A 81 -1.57 -3.24 -13.41
N THR A 82 -1.48 -3.50 -12.11
CA THR A 82 -1.04 -4.79 -11.56
C THR A 82 -2.16 -5.82 -11.48
N GLU A 83 -3.34 -5.50 -12.01
CA GLU A 83 -4.52 -6.37 -12.01
C GLU A 83 -4.88 -6.89 -10.60
N ALA A 84 -4.82 -6.00 -9.61
CA ALA A 84 -5.11 -6.37 -8.22
C ALA A 84 -6.53 -6.95 -8.07
N PRO A 85 -6.76 -7.86 -7.11
CA PRO A 85 -8.11 -8.32 -6.77
C PRO A 85 -9.05 -7.14 -6.44
N ASP A 86 -10.34 -7.27 -6.76
CA ASP A 86 -11.28 -6.16 -6.65
C ASP A 86 -11.54 -5.71 -5.21
N SER A 87 -11.44 -6.63 -4.25
CA SER A 87 -11.44 -6.35 -2.81
C SER A 87 -10.31 -5.38 -2.42
N ILE A 88 -9.10 -5.63 -2.92
CA ILE A 88 -7.91 -4.82 -2.70
C ILE A 88 -8.02 -3.47 -3.42
N LYS A 89 -8.54 -3.45 -4.66
CA LYS A 89 -8.74 -2.21 -5.42
C LYS A 89 -9.67 -1.23 -4.68
N LYS A 90 -10.68 -1.73 -3.95
CA LYS A 90 -11.60 -0.90 -3.15
C LYS A 90 -10.89 -0.21 -1.99
N LEU A 91 -9.81 -0.81 -1.47
CA LEU A 91 -9.04 -0.33 -0.32
C LEU A 91 -7.88 0.61 -0.71
N TYR A 92 -7.89 1.17 -1.93
CA TYR A 92 -6.79 2.02 -2.42
C TYR A 92 -6.53 3.26 -1.56
N LYS A 93 -7.58 3.80 -0.90
CA LYS A 93 -7.46 4.98 -0.03
C LYS A 93 -6.74 4.63 1.26
N GLU A 94 -7.08 3.48 1.85
CA GLU A 94 -6.46 2.95 3.05
C GLU A 94 -5.00 2.63 2.81
N ILE A 95 -4.69 1.97 1.69
CA ILE A 95 -3.31 1.67 1.26
C ILE A 95 -2.52 2.99 1.09
N ALA A 96 -3.09 3.98 0.40
CA ALA A 96 -2.47 5.30 0.24
C ALA A 96 -2.21 5.97 1.60
N ASN A 97 -3.16 5.91 2.52
CA ASN A 97 -3.01 6.49 3.86
C ASN A 97 -1.89 5.79 4.66
N ILE A 98 -1.81 4.46 4.63
CA ILE A 98 -0.71 3.70 5.25
C ILE A 98 0.64 4.16 4.71
N VAL A 99 0.76 4.30 3.38
CA VAL A 99 1.99 4.77 2.74
C VAL A 99 2.38 6.17 3.23
N ILE A 100 1.42 7.10 3.28
CA ILE A 100 1.67 8.48 3.70
C ILE A 100 2.05 8.56 5.18
N VAL A 101 1.33 7.87 6.05
CA VAL A 101 1.64 7.84 7.48
C VAL A 101 3.00 7.19 7.72
N SER A 102 3.35 6.17 6.94
CA SER A 102 4.65 5.50 7.03
C SER A 102 5.80 6.37 6.54
N SER A 103 5.56 7.29 5.60
CA SER A 103 6.59 8.22 5.08
C SER A 103 6.75 9.48 5.92
N MET A 104 5.76 9.84 6.76
CA MET A 104 5.78 11.00 7.64
C MET A 104 6.91 11.04 8.68
N PRO A 105 7.33 9.95 9.35
CA PRO A 105 8.45 10.00 10.29
C PRO A 105 9.81 10.37 9.67
N ASN A 106 9.92 10.24 8.34
CA ASN A 106 11.13 10.61 7.58
C ASN A 106 10.99 11.99 6.90
N TYR A 107 9.99 12.78 7.34
CA TYR A 107 9.77 14.20 7.03
C TYR A 107 10.61 15.08 7.96
#